data_AF-A0A3A1XY08-F1
#
_entry.id   AF-A0A3A1XY08-F1
#
_cell.length_a   1.000
_cell.length_b   1.000
_cell.length_c   1.000
_cell.angle_alpha   90.00
_cell.angle_beta   90.00
_cell.angle_gamma   90.00
#
_symmetry.space_group_name_H-M   'P 1'
#
loop_
_entity.id
_entity.type
_entity.pdbx_description
1 polymer ?
#
loop_
_entity_poly.entity_id
_entity_poly.type
_entity_poly.pdbx_seq_one_letter_code
_entity_poly.pdbx_strand_id
1 'polypeptide(L)' 'MGYSVTQRIKSIKQPYCGYLPRKDFVEESLGEGIEDLYDKENIHPSLVGIVVDYMTRLMSGSSAIDAFKISLLGAMII' A
#
# COMPACT_ATOMS: atom_id res chain seq x y z
N MET A 1 -4.91 12.29 -22.93
CA MET A 1 -3.55 11.77 -22.67
C MET A 1 -3.43 11.52 -21.17
N GLY A 2 -3.22 10.26 -20.76
CA GLY A 2 -2.99 9.92 -19.35
C GLY A 2 -1.57 10.28 -18.91
N TYR A 3 -1.39 10.53 -17.62
CA TYR A 3 -0.08 10.72 -17.00
C TYR A 3 0.15 9.57 -16.01
N SER A 4 1.39 9.07 -15.90
CA SER A 4 1.71 8.16 -14.79
C SER A 4 1.65 8.93 -13.47
N VAL A 5 1.35 8.23 -12.37
CA VAL A 5 1.32 8.82 -11.02
C VAL A 5 2.65 9.50 -10.69
N THR A 6 3.77 8.88 -11.11
CA THR A 6 5.12 9.43 -10.94
C THR A 6 5.38 10.68 -11.78
N GLN A 7 4.84 10.76 -13.01
CA GLN A 7 4.90 11.97 -13.83
C GLN A 7 4.08 13.10 -13.23
N ARG A 8 2.89 12.80 -12.72
CA ARG A 8 1.99 13.81 -12.14
C ARG A 8 2.63 14.47 -10.92
N ILE A 9 3.29 13.71 -10.06
CA ILE A 9 3.96 14.23 -8.86
C ILE A 9 5.04 15.27 -9.21
N LYS A 10 5.79 15.10 -10.30
CA LYS A 10 6.84 16.05 -10.73
C LYS A 10 6.29 17.41 -11.17
N SER A 11 5.04 17.44 -11.65
CA SER A 11 4.38 18.68 -12.10
C SER A 11 3.77 19.49 -10.97
N ILE A 12 3.69 18.93 -9.76
CA ILE A 12 3.06 19.55 -8.60
C ILE A 12 4.14 20.05 -7.65
N LYS A 13 4.15 21.35 -7.37
CA LYS A 13 5.07 21.94 -6.39
C LYS A 13 4.69 21.48 -4.98
N GLN A 14 5.54 20.65 -4.38
CA GLN A 14 5.34 20.19 -3.00
C GLN A 14 5.60 21.34 -2.01
N PRO A 15 4.79 21.48 -0.94
CA PRO A 15 5.08 22.43 0.15
C PRO A 15 6.37 22.05 0.88
N TYR A 16 7.05 23.07 1.40
CA TYR A 16 8.28 22.87 2.16
C TYR A 16 7.97 22.10 3.46
N CYS A 17 8.73 21.04 3.73
CA CYS A 17 8.48 20.07 4.81
C CYS A 17 7.24 19.17 4.66
N GLY A 18 6.63 19.08 3.47
CA GLY A 18 5.45 18.25 3.23
C GLY A 18 4.15 18.91 3.72
N TYR A 19 3.03 18.19 3.62
CA TYR A 19 1.71 18.73 4.00
C TYR A 19 1.43 18.65 5.51
N LEU A 20 1.93 17.61 6.18
CA LEU A 20 1.68 17.35 7.60
C LEU A 20 2.98 16.87 8.28
N PRO A 21 3.41 17.49 9.41
CA PRO A 21 4.61 17.08 10.13
C PRO A 21 4.44 15.69 10.74
N ARG A 22 5.41 14.78 10.54
CA ARG A 22 5.38 13.43 11.10
C ARG A 22 5.26 13.40 12.63
N LYS A 23 5.85 14.40 13.30
CA LYS A 23 5.82 14.59 14.77
C LYS A 23 4.42 14.83 15.34
N ASP A 24 3.46 15.22 14.50
CA ASP A 24 2.08 15.50 14.93
C ASP A 24 1.23 14.22 14.95
N PHE A 25 1.79 13.07 14.53
CA PHE A 25 1.11 11.78 14.49
C PHE A 25 1.61 10.86 15.60
N VAL A 26 0.73 9.97 16.06
CA VAL A 26 1.08 8.85 16.93
C VAL A 26 1.53 7.70 16.05
N GLU A 27 2.69 7.13 16.37
CA GLU A 27 3.18 5.92 15.72
C GLU A 27 2.47 4.71 16.32
N GLU A 28 1.79 3.95 15.46
CA GLU A 28 1.16 2.69 15.83
C GLU A 28 1.89 1.57 15.08
N SER A 29 2.57 0.71 15.84
CA SER A 29 3.27 -0.43 15.25
C SER A 29 2.29 -1.58 14.98
N LEU A 30 2.35 -2.14 13.78
CA LEU A 30 1.56 -3.31 13.36
C LEU A 30 2.30 -4.64 13.58
N GLY A 31 3.44 -4.63 14.29
CA GLY A 31 4.25 -5.82 14.61
C GLY A 31 5.75 -5.52 14.69
N GLU A 32 6.58 -6.55 14.74
CA GLU A 32 8.05 -6.43 14.73
C GLU A 32 8.60 -6.05 13.34
N GLY A 33 7.75 -6.04 12.32
CA GLY A 33 8.11 -5.62 10.97
C GLY A 33 8.94 -6.68 10.23
N ILE A 34 10.03 -6.26 9.59
CA ILE A 34 10.89 -7.14 8.77
C ILE A 34 11.63 -8.18 9.62
N GLU A 35 11.83 -7.90 10.91
CA GLU A 35 12.53 -8.76 11.88
C GLU A 35 11.75 -10.06 12.16
N ASP A 36 10.42 -10.05 11.96
CA ASP A 36 9.55 -11.22 12.13
C ASP A 36 9.49 -12.10 10.87
N LEU A 37 10.05 -11.62 9.76
CA LEU A 37 10.08 -12.36 8.51
C LEU A 37 11.19 -13.41 8.54
N TYR A 38 10.99 -14.52 7.84
CA TYR A 38 12.01 -15.57 7.75
C TYR A 38 13.26 -15.04 7.04
N ASP A 39 14.45 -15.30 7.62
CA ASP A 39 15.77 -14.95 7.07
C ASP A 39 15.95 -15.29 5.58
N LYS A 40 15.26 -16.33 5.10
CA LYS A 40 15.20 -16.73 3.69
C LYS A 40 13.77 -16.75 3.20
N GLU A 41 13.25 -15.56 2.93
CA GLU A 41 11.97 -15.42 2.26
C GLU A 41 12.14 -15.59 0.75
N ASN A 42 11.56 -16.66 0.18
CA ASN A 42 11.67 -16.97 -1.26
C ASN A 42 10.59 -16.24 -2.10
N ILE A 43 10.03 -15.16 -1.57
CA ILE A 43 8.87 -14.50 -2.15
C ILE A 43 9.30 -13.18 -2.77
N HIS A 44 8.93 -12.94 -4.02
CA HIS A 44 9.29 -11.70 -4.70
C HIS A 44 8.64 -10.50 -3.99
N PRO A 45 9.36 -9.38 -3.75
CA PRO A 45 8.85 -8.22 -3.01
C PRO A 45 7.52 -7.67 -3.53
N SER A 46 7.29 -7.73 -4.84
CA SER A 46 6.02 -7.30 -5.44
C SER A 46 4.81 -8.08 -4.93
N LEU A 47 4.95 -9.39 -4.69
CA LEU A 47 3.84 -10.20 -4.18
C LEU A 47 3.56 -9.86 -2.71
N VAL A 48 4.61 -9.68 -1.91
CA VAL A 48 4.50 -9.24 -0.51
C VAL A 48 3.76 -7.90 -0.44
N GLY A 49 4.13 -6.94 -1.30
CA GLY A 49 3.47 -5.63 -1.36
C GLY A 49 1.97 -5.71 -1.68
N ILE A 50 1.58 -6.60 -2.60
CA ILE A 50 0.16 -6.83 -2.94
C ILE A 50 -0.59 -7.44 -1.75
N VAL A 51 0.00 -8.43 -1.08
CA VAL A 51 -0.61 -9.07 0.10
C VAL A 51 -0.81 -8.06 1.22
N VAL A 52 0.22 -7.27 1.53
CA VAL A 52 0.15 -6.23 2.58
C VAL A 52 -0.93 -5.21 2.24
N ASP A 53 -1.02 -4.71 0.99
CA ASP A 53 -2.07 -3.76 0.59
C ASP A 53 -3.48 -4.33 0.79
N TYR A 54 -3.75 -5.55 0.33
CA TYR A 54 -5.06 -6.16 0.48
C TYR A 54 -5.44 -6.45 1.94
N MET A 55 -4.51 -7.02 2.71
CA MET A 55 -4.76 -7.35 4.11
C MET A 55 -4.93 -6.10 4.96
N THR A 56 -4.15 -5.06 4.72
CA THR A 56 -4.30 -3.77 5.45
C THR A 56 -5.69 -3.18 5.26
N ARG A 57 -6.23 -3.20 4.03
CA ARG A 57 -7.59 -2.70 3.75
C ARG A 57 -8.65 -3.49 4.50
N LEU A 58 -8.52 -4.82 4.50
CA LEU A 58 -9.45 -5.73 5.16
C LEU A 58 -9.40 -5.56 6.70
N MET A 59 -8.20 -5.49 7.27
CA MET A 59 -8.01 -5.27 8.71
C MET A 59 -8.46 -3.87 9.16
N SER A 60 -8.39 -2.87 8.27
CA SER A 60 -8.89 -1.50 8.52
C SER A 60 -10.41 -1.38 8.39
N GLY A 61 -11.15 -2.50 8.29
CA GLY A 61 -12.61 -2.52 8.28
C GLY A 61 -13.26 -2.49 6.90
N SER A 62 -12.48 -2.58 5.82
CA SER A 62 -13.07 -2.76 4.47
C SER A 62 -13.66 -4.15 4.34
N SER A 63 -14.75 -4.29 3.58
CA SER A 63 -15.27 -5.61 3.21
C SER A 63 -14.26 -6.36 2.33
N ALA A 64 -14.28 -7.70 2.38
CA ALA A 64 -13.43 -8.50 1.48
C ALA A 64 -13.73 -8.21 0.00
N ILE A 65 -15.00 -7.96 -0.34
CA ILE A 65 -15.41 -7.65 -1.72
C ILE A 65 -14.76 -6.34 -2.18
N ASP A 66 -14.74 -5.31 -1.33
CA ASP A 66 -14.15 -4.02 -1.67
C ASP A 66 -12.62 -4.07 -1.69
N ALA A 67 -12.01 -4.74 -0.72
CA ALA A 67 -10.56 -4.89 -0.65
C ALA A 67 -10.02 -5.59 -1.92
N PHE A 68 -10.66 -6.69 -2.35
CA PHE A 68 -10.26 -7.49 -3.50
C PHE A 68 -10.94 -7.08 -4.82
N LYS A 69 -11.67 -5.95 -4.86
CA LYS A 69 -12.51 -5.55 -6.00
C LYS A 69 -11.78 -5.57 -7.34
N ILE A 70 -10.55 -5.04 -7.41
CA ILE A 70 -9.77 -5.00 -8.65
C ILE A 70 -9.40 -6.41 -9.12
N SER A 71 -8.95 -7.27 -8.21
CA SER A 71 -8.67 -8.67 -8.51
C SER A 71 -9.92 -9.43 -8.97
N LEU A 72 -11.07 -9.20 -8.31
CA LEU A 72 -12.34 -9.81 -8.69
C LEU A 72 -12.82 -9.37 -10.08
N LEU A 73 -12.71 -8.08 -10.39
CA LEU A 73 -13.03 -7.56 -11.73
C LEU A 73 -12.15 -8.20 -12.80
N GLY A 74 -10.85 -8.35 -12.53
CA GLY A 74 -9.94 -9.05 -13.44
C GLY A 74 -10.30 -10.52 -13.63
N ALA A 75 -10.69 -11.21 -12.56
CA ALA A 75 -11.09 -12.61 -12.61
C ALA A 75 -12.40 -12.83 -13.39
N MET A 76 -13.33 -11.87 -13.38
CA MET A 76 -14.61 -11.96 -14.10
C MET A 76 -14.50 -11.68 -15.60
N ILE A 77 -13.38 -11.14 -16.08
CA ILE A 77 -13.14 -10.85 -17.51
C ILE A 77 -12.58 -12.09 -18.25
N ILE A 78 -12.11 -13.10 -17.50
CA ILE A 78 -11.62 -14.38 -17.99
C ILE A 78 -12.75 -15.41 -17.92
#